data_AF-A0A1N7MG81-F1
#
_entry.id   AF-A0A1N7MG81-F1
#
_cell.length_a   1.000
_cell.length_b   1.000
_cell.length_c   1.000
_cell.angle_alpha   90.00
_cell.angle_beta   90.00
_cell.angle_gamma   90.00
#
_symmetry.space_group_name_H-M   'P 1'
#
loop_
_entity.id
_entity.type
_entity.pdbx_description
1 polymer ?
#
loop_
_entity_poly.entity_id
_entity_poly.type
_entity_poly.pdbx_seq_one_letter_code
_entity_poly.pdbx_strand_id
1 'polypeptide(L)' 'MSTGDPDHFPIVEDFDRLPFTAVEDLLKAGIPAYFADPRFPEGYVRANPDGTRTLIRFNGEDWEDVRQL' A
#
# COMPACT_ATOMS: atom_id res chain seq x y z
N MET A 1 -13.28 15.07 16.60
CA MET A 1 -11.85 14.72 16.46
C MET A 1 -11.80 13.21 16.53
N SER A 2 -11.80 12.52 15.39
CA SER A 2 -11.77 11.05 15.36
C SER A 2 -10.31 10.63 15.42
N THR A 3 -9.97 9.94 16.50
CA THR A 3 -8.71 9.25 16.72
C THR A 3 -8.50 8.27 15.58
N GLY A 4 -7.44 8.48 14.79
CA GLY A 4 -7.05 7.54 13.73
C GLY A 4 -6.69 6.22 14.37
N ASP A 5 -7.49 5.20 14.08
CA ASP A 5 -7.25 3.82 14.48
C ASP A 5 -6.07 3.29 13.64
N PRO A 6 -4.93 2.93 14.25
CA PRO A 6 -3.73 2.50 13.51
C PRO A 6 -3.93 1.17 12.78
N ASP A 7 -4.96 0.40 13.14
CA ASP A 7 -5.34 -0.85 12.47
C ASP A 7 -6.42 -0.63 11.39
N HIS A 8 -6.95 0.59 11.27
CA HIS A 8 -7.82 0.96 10.17
C HIS A 8 -6.96 1.49 9.03
N PHE A 9 -6.44 0.58 8.20
CA PHE A 9 -5.89 0.95 6.91
C PHE A 9 -6.93 1.76 6.16
N PRO A 10 -6.65 3.03 5.78
CA PRO A 10 -7.50 3.70 4.83
C PRO A 10 -7.30 2.99 3.49
N ILE A 11 -8.07 1.93 3.24
CA ILE A 11 -8.27 1.42 1.89
C ILE A 11 -9.10 2.51 1.23
N VAL A 12 -8.43 3.54 0.73
CA VAL A 12 -9.06 4.52 -0.14
C VAL A 12 -9.54 3.71 -1.34
N GLU A 13 -10.85 3.65 -1.57
CA GLU A 13 -11.45 2.91 -2.70
C GLU A 13 -10.86 3.35 -4.07
N ASP A 14 -10.14 4.47 -4.12
CA ASP A 14 -9.35 4.96 -5.26
C ASP A 14 -7.87 4.50 -5.30
N PHE A 15 -7.47 3.47 -4.55
CA PHE A 15 -6.07 2.97 -4.61
C PHE A 15 -5.65 2.51 -6.01
N ASP A 16 -6.60 2.10 -6.85
CA ASP A 16 -6.38 1.77 -8.27
C ASP A 16 -5.95 2.97 -9.12
N ARG A 17 -5.99 4.20 -8.58
CA ARG A 17 -5.81 5.45 -9.33
C ARG A 17 -4.87 6.45 -8.70
N LEU A 18 -4.09 6.10 -7.68
CA LEU A 18 -3.08 7.02 -7.18
C LEU A 18 -2.08 7.34 -8.31
N PRO A 19 -1.96 8.61 -8.73
CA PRO A 19 -0.95 8.97 -9.73
C PRO A 19 0.43 8.65 -9.14
N PHE A 20 1.39 8.22 -9.97
CA PHE A 20 2.75 7.91 -9.51
C PHE A 20 3.39 9.05 -8.68
N THR A 21 3.03 10.31 -8.96
CA THR A 21 3.43 11.47 -8.16
C THR A 21 2.93 11.41 -6.72
N ALA A 22 1.70 10.93 -6.47
CA ALA A 22 1.17 10.74 -5.13
C ALA A 22 1.91 9.63 -4.36
N VAL A 23 2.36 8.58 -5.04
CA VAL A 23 3.21 7.53 -4.42
C VAL A 23 4.52 8.15 -3.93
N GLU A 24 5.20 8.93 -4.77
CA GLU A 24 6.45 9.58 -4.37
C GLU A 24 6.27 10.57 -3.21
N ASP A 25 5.18 11.34 -3.20
CA ASP A 25 4.90 12.32 -2.15
C ASP A 25 4.59 11.64 -0.81
N LEU A 26 3.85 10.53 -0.80
CA LEU A 26 3.64 9.71 0.39
C LEU A 26 4.96 9.17 0.94
N LEU A 27 5.81 8.63 0.07
CA LEU A 27 7.11 8.08 0.48
C LEU A 27 8.03 9.18 1.03
N LYS A 28 8.08 10.37 0.41
CA LYS A 28 8.81 11.54 0.92
C LYS A 28 8.27 12.02 2.26
N ALA A 29 6.97 11.87 2.50
CA ALA A 29 6.32 12.20 3.76
C ALA A 29 6.52 11.13 4.85
N GLY A 30 7.22 10.03 4.56
CA GLY A 30 7.41 8.93 5.52
C GLY A 30 6.20 8.01 5.66
N ILE A 31 5.29 8.02 4.69
CA ILE A 31 4.06 7.24 4.70
C ILE A 31 4.20 6.10 3.67
N PRO A 32 3.96 4.84 4.06
CA PRO A 32 3.89 3.74 3.10
C PRO A 32 2.81 3.97 2.05
N ALA A 33 3.15 3.72 0.79
CA ALA A 33 2.24 3.82 -0.33
C ALA A 33 1.85 2.42 -0.79
N TYR A 34 0.58 2.24 -1.13
CA TYR A 34 0.06 1.00 -1.69
C TYR A 34 -0.35 1.26 -3.14
N PHE A 35 -0.24 0.29 -4.05
CA PHE A 35 -0.73 0.47 -5.42
C PHE A 35 -0.83 -0.87 -6.13
N ALA A 36 -1.73 -0.95 -7.11
CA ALA A 36 -1.80 -2.08 -8.03
C ALA A 36 -0.64 -2.00 -9.02
N ASP A 37 0.03 -3.14 -9.27
CA ASP A 37 1.05 -3.28 -10.31
C ASP A 37 0.61 -4.39 -11.28
N PRO A 38 0.46 -4.11 -12.59
CA PRO A 38 0.02 -5.12 -13.56
C PRO A 38 0.90 -6.37 -13.63
N ARG A 39 2.13 -6.32 -13.12
CA ARG A 39 3.04 -7.48 -13.02
C ARG A 39 2.67 -8.42 -11.89
N PHE A 40 1.85 -7.98 -10.93
CA PHE A 40 1.42 -8.73 -9.75
C PHE A 40 -0.10 -8.68 -9.59
N PRO A 41 -0.88 -9.26 -10.53
CA PRO A 41 -2.35 -9.24 -10.47
C PRO A 41 -2.93 -9.95 -9.24
N GLU A 42 -2.13 -10.73 -8.52
CA GLU A 42 -2.49 -11.44 -7.31
C GLU A 42 -2.57 -10.56 -6.05
N GLY A 43 -2.15 -9.29 -6.10
CA GLY A 43 -2.12 -8.43 -4.92
C GLY A 43 -1.76 -6.97 -5.19
N TYR A 44 -1.34 -6.28 -4.13
CA TYR A 44 -0.93 -4.88 -4.14
C TYR A 44 0.53 -4.75 -3.72
N VAL A 45 1.23 -3.74 -4.24
CA VAL A 45 2.58 -3.42 -3.80
C VAL A 45 2.50 -2.43 -2.65
N ARG A 46 3.03 -2.80 -1.48
CA ARG A 46 3.37 -1.88 -0.38
C ARG A 46 4.79 -1.38 -0.61
N ALA A 47 4.95 -0.10 -0.93
CA ALA A 47 6.24 0.58 -0.96
C ALA A 47 6.44 1.37 0.33
N ASN A 48 7.60 1.17 0.96
CA ASN A 48 7.97 1.83 2.21
C ASN A 48 8.95 3.00 1.94
N PRO A 49 8.96 4.03 2.81
CA PRO A 49 9.88 5.17 2.69
C PRO A 49 11.38 4.79 2.72
N ASP A 50 11.72 3.64 3.30
CA ASP A 50 13.09 3.10 3.33
C ASP A 50 13.53 2.46 2.00
N GLY A 51 12.65 2.47 0.99
CA GLY A 51 12.89 1.91 -0.33
C GLY A 51 12.51 0.44 -0.47
N THR A 52 12.13 -0.24 0.61
CA THR A 52 11.67 -1.63 0.56
C THR A 52 10.29 -1.72 -0.09
N ARG A 53 10.05 -2.82 -0.81
CA ARG A 53 8.77 -3.12 -1.46
C ARG A 53 8.35 -4.54 -1.14
N THR A 54 7.07 -4.70 -0.89
CA THR A 54 6.47 -6.00 -0.55
C THR A 54 5.21 -6.18 -1.34
N LEU A 55 5.06 -7.33 -1.98
CA LEU A 55 3.78 -7.75 -2.52
C LEU A 55 2.92 -8.24 -1.35
N ILE A 56 1.75 -7.63 -1.17
CA ILE A 56 0.79 -7.99 -0.15
C ILE A 56 -0.52 -8.46 -0.78
N ARG A 57 -1.27 -9.31 -0.09
CA ARG A 57 -2.54 -9.84 -0.57
C ARG A 57 -3.53 -10.00 0.59
N PHE A 58 -4.82 -9.79 0.31
CA PHE A 58 -5.88 -10.13 1.25
C PHE A 58 -6.24 -11.61 1.15
N ASN A 59 -6.18 -12.34 2.26
CA ASN A 59 -6.45 -13.77 2.31
C ASN A 59 -7.91 -14.13 2.67
N GLY A 60 -8.77 -13.12 2.88
CA GLY A 60 -10.16 -13.29 3.31
C GLY A 60 -10.41 -12.85 4.76
N GLU A 61 -9.35 -12.73 5.56
CA GLU A 61 -9.38 -12.30 6.95
C GLU A 61 -8.45 -11.10 7.19
N ASP A 62 -7.23 -11.17 6.68
CA ASP A 62 -6.20 -10.15 6.86
C ASP A 62 -5.32 -9.96 5.62
N TRP A 63 -4.48 -8.94 5.65
CA TRP A 63 -3.43 -8.68 4.67
C TRP A 63 -2.15 -9.43 5.05
N GLU A 64 -1.65 -10.27 4.14
CA GLU A 64 -0.41 -11.01 4.32
C GLU A 64 0.70 -10.51 3.39
N ASP A 65 1.94 -10.56 3.89
CA ASP A 65 3.15 -10.34 3.11
C ASP A 65 3.45 -11.58 2.26
N VAL A 66 3.28 -11.48 0.94
CA VAL A 66 3.47 -12.60 0.01
C VAL A 66 4.95 -12.80 -0.33
N ARG A 67 5.64 -11.71 -0.67
CA ARG A 67 7.10 -11.69 -0.95
C ARG A 67 7.67 -10.28 -0.98
N GLN A 68 8.97 -10.18 -0.70
CA GLN A 68 9.74 -8.97 -0.96
C GLN A 68 10.06 -8.84 -2.47
N LEU A 69 10.02 -7.61 -2.99
CA LEU A 69 10.25 -7.27 -4.40
C LEU A 69 11.60 -6.58 -4.62
#